data_AF-A0A285UBB9-F1
#
_entry.id   AF-A0A285UBB9-F1
#
_cell.length_a   1.000
_cell.length_b   1.000
_cell.length_c   1.000
_cell.angle_alpha   90.00
_cell.angle_beta   90.00
_cell.angle_gamma   90.00
#
_symmetry.space_group_name_H-M   'P 1'
#
loop_
_entity.id
_entity.type
_entity.pdbx_description
1 polymer ?
#
loop_
_entity_poly.entity_id
_entity_poly.type
_entity_poly.pdbx_seq_one_letter_code
_entity_poly.pdbx_strand_id
1 'polypeptide(L)'
;MAKRTSFTETETGSSVVVSDPLGALCQALLSSDETEDKVQARRSVSGMAQRPWQQLPVSLRKAVRADVARLREGRISAEEIVAKGYGRVVVDQALRDLGHGGA
;
A
#
# COMPACT_ATOMS: atom_id res chain seq x y z
N MET A 1 -27.35 -42.73 4.61
CA MET A 1 -25.90 -42.95 4.82
C MET A 1 -25.17 -42.07 3.80
N ALA A 2 -24.76 -40.85 4.18
CA ALA A 2 -23.40 -40.47 4.60
C ALA A 2 -22.38 -40.64 3.44
N LYS A 3 -21.57 -39.67 2.97
CA LYS A 3 -20.92 -38.50 3.61
C LYS A 3 -20.52 -37.41 2.59
N ARG A 4 -20.44 -36.17 3.12
CA ARG A 4 -19.70 -34.98 2.64
C ARG A 4 -18.24 -35.30 2.26
N THR A 5 -17.72 -34.62 1.25
CA THR A 5 -16.45 -33.86 1.39
C THR A 5 -16.38 -32.77 0.32
N SER A 6 -16.35 -31.53 0.82
CA SER A 6 -16.12 -30.30 0.07
C SER A 6 -14.68 -30.25 -0.42
N PHE A 7 -14.49 -29.88 -1.68
CA PHE A 7 -13.18 -29.53 -2.22
C PHE A 7 -13.08 -28.00 -2.23
N THR A 8 -12.49 -27.45 -1.18
CA THR A 8 -12.03 -26.07 -1.13
C THR A 8 -10.58 -26.09 -1.57
N GLU A 9 -10.34 -25.85 -2.85
CA GLU A 9 -8.99 -25.59 -3.37
C GLU A 9 -8.90 -24.09 -3.65
N THR A 10 -8.51 -23.35 -2.62
CA THR A 10 -7.92 -22.02 -2.81
C THR A 10 -6.43 -22.25 -2.99
N GLU A 11 -6.05 -22.72 -4.18
CA GLU A 11 -4.66 -22.64 -4.64
C GLU A 11 -4.31 -21.17 -4.83
N THR A 12 -3.78 -20.55 -3.78
CA THR A 12 -2.96 -19.35 -3.93
C THR A 12 -1.56 -19.81 -4.29
N GLY A 13 -1.45 -20.41 -5.48
CA GLY A 13 -0.21 -20.95 -6.04
C GLY A 13 0.66 -19.84 -6.59
N SER A 14 1.57 -19.35 -5.75
CA SER A 14 2.93 -18.89 -6.07
C SER A 14 3.14 -18.47 -7.54
N SER A 15 2.75 -17.23 -7.86
CA SER A 15 3.07 -16.65 -9.16
C SER A 15 4.54 -16.24 -9.16
N VAL A 16 5.32 -16.99 -9.94
CA VAL A 16 6.68 -16.73 -10.41
C VAL A 16 7.08 -15.26 -10.26
N VAL A 17 8.01 -15.02 -9.34
CA VAL A 17 8.71 -13.77 -9.11
C VAL A 17 9.61 -13.48 -10.32
N VAL A 18 9.00 -13.09 -11.44
CA VAL A 18 9.65 -12.16 -12.36
C VAL A 18 9.57 -10.84 -11.63
N SER A 19 10.69 -10.41 -11.05
CA SER A 19 10.80 -9.24 -10.20
C SER A 19 10.30 -7.99 -10.93
N ASP A 20 8.99 -7.75 -10.88
CA ASP A 20 8.42 -6.43 -11.10
C ASP A 20 8.60 -5.68 -9.78
N PRO A 21 9.67 -4.87 -9.64
CA PRO A 21 9.92 -4.14 -8.40
C PRO A 21 8.73 -3.24 -8.04
N LEU A 22 7.99 -2.75 -9.05
CA LEU A 22 6.81 -1.92 -8.83
C LEU A 22 5.63 -2.77 -8.32
N GLY A 23 5.42 -3.94 -8.90
CA GLY A 23 4.41 -4.90 -8.47
C GLY A 23 4.63 -5.34 -7.01
N ALA A 24 5.86 -5.69 -6.65
CA ALA A 24 6.23 -6.05 -5.28
C ALA A 24 5.96 -4.92 -4.29
N LEU A 25 6.32 -3.67 -4.63
CA LEU A 25 6.00 -2.49 -3.82
C LEU A 25 4.50 -2.28 -3.64
N CYS A 26 3.73 -2.39 -4.72
CA CYS A 26 2.28 -2.24 -4.65
C CYS A 26 1.65 -3.31 -3.74
N GLN A 27 2.09 -4.58 -3.86
CA GLN A 27 1.58 -5.67 -3.03
C GLN A 27 1.94 -5.48 -1.55
N ALA A 28 3.18 -5.10 -1.25
CA ALA A 28 3.60 -4.81 0.12
C ALA A 28 2.76 -3.69 0.75
N LEU A 29 2.50 -2.61 0.00
CA LEU A 29 1.65 -1.52 0.46
C LEU A 29 0.20 -1.95 0.65
N LEU A 30 -0.32 -2.84 -0.21
CA LEU A 30 -1.68 -3.37 -0.12
C LEU A 30 -1.84 -4.45 0.96
N SER A 31 -0.77 -4.97 1.54
CA SER A 31 -0.85 -5.88 2.68
C SER A 31 -1.54 -5.23 3.89
N SER A 32 -2.32 -6.01 4.62
CA SER A 32 -2.94 -5.59 5.89
C SER A 32 -1.96 -5.63 7.05
N ASP A 33 -0.92 -6.47 6.95
CA ASP A 33 0.07 -6.65 8.00
C ASP A 33 1.12 -5.55 7.97
N GLU A 34 1.53 -5.08 9.14
CA GLU A 34 2.61 -4.12 9.28
C GLU A 34 3.95 -4.87 9.30
N THR A 35 4.46 -5.19 8.11
CA THR A 35 5.74 -5.90 7.92
C THR A 35 6.88 -4.95 7.61
N GLU A 36 8.12 -5.43 7.76
CA GLU A 36 9.32 -4.68 7.37
C GLU A 36 9.31 -4.33 5.88
N ASP A 37 8.84 -5.24 5.02
CA ASP A 37 8.67 -5.02 3.58
C ASP A 37 7.72 -3.85 3.29
N LYS A 38 6.65 -3.72 4.07
CA LYS A 38 5.70 -2.61 3.94
C LYS A 38 6.33 -1.29 4.33
N VAL A 39 7.07 -1.25 5.44
CA VAL A 39 7.84 -0.06 5.85
C VAL A 39 8.85 0.32 4.79
N GLN A 40 9.56 -0.66 4.22
CA GLN A 40 10.53 -0.43 3.16
C GLN A 40 9.88 0.04 1.86
N ALA A 41 8.68 -0.45 1.56
CA ALA A 41 7.89 0.01 0.42
C ALA A 41 7.47 1.48 0.56
N ARG A 42 7.02 1.91 1.75
CA ARG A 42 6.70 3.32 2.05
C ARG A 42 7.91 4.23 1.86
N ARG A 43 9.08 3.81 2.35
CA ARG A 43 10.34 4.56 2.17
C ARG A 43 10.75 4.64 0.70
N SER A 44 10.61 3.53 -0.03
CA SER A 44 10.92 3.46 -1.46
C SER A 44 10.03 4.39 -2.28
N VAL A 45 8.72 4.44 -1.99
CA VAL A 45 7.80 5.42 -2.59
C VAL A 45 8.25 6.84 -2.33
N SER A 46 8.72 7.12 -1.12
CA SER A 46 9.17 8.46 -0.73
C SER A 46 10.43 8.88 -1.48
N GLY A 47 11.35 7.93 -1.73
CA GLY A 47 12.50 8.15 -2.60
C GLY A 47 12.10 8.40 -4.06
N MET A 48 11.09 7.68 -4.56
CA MET A 48 10.55 7.88 -5.92
C MET A 48 9.76 9.18 -6.07
N ALA A 49 9.19 9.69 -4.99
CA ALA A 49 8.42 10.94 -4.93
C ALA A 49 9.28 12.22 -5.01
N GLN A 50 10.59 12.10 -5.29
CA GLN A 50 11.36 13.16 -5.94
C GLN A 50 10.72 13.57 -7.28
N ARG A 51 10.02 12.64 -7.94
CA ARG A 51 9.17 12.93 -9.10
C ARG A 51 7.85 13.53 -8.66
N PRO A 52 7.26 14.46 -9.44
CA PRO A 52 5.92 14.97 -9.16
C PRO A 52 4.93 13.83 -8.99
N TRP A 53 4.05 13.91 -7.98
CA TRP A 53 3.06 12.87 -7.66
C TRP A 53 2.31 12.35 -8.88
N GLN A 54 1.93 13.24 -9.80
CA GLN A 54 1.20 12.89 -11.02
C GLN A 54 1.99 12.01 -12.01
N GLN A 55 3.33 12.01 -11.92
CA GLN A 55 4.20 11.17 -12.72
C GLN A 55 4.40 9.77 -12.12
N LEU A 56 3.91 9.52 -10.90
CA LEU A 56 3.96 8.18 -10.32
C LEU A 56 2.99 7.26 -11.07
N PRO A 57 3.36 5.98 -11.24
CA PRO A 57 2.48 4.97 -11.83
C PRO A 57 1.11 4.94 -11.13
N VAL A 58 0.05 4.80 -11.93
CA VAL A 58 -1.33 4.81 -11.42
C VAL A 58 -1.55 3.72 -10.37
N SER A 59 -0.99 2.53 -10.59
CA SER A 59 -1.01 1.40 -9.65
C SER A 59 -0.40 1.77 -8.30
N LEU A 60 0.77 2.42 -8.31
CA LEU A 60 1.46 2.85 -7.10
C LEU A 60 0.66 3.92 -6.36
N ARG A 61 0.13 4.93 -7.06
CA ARG A 61 -0.73 5.95 -6.44
C ARG A 61 -1.98 5.34 -5.81
N LYS A 62 -2.56 4.30 -6.43
CA LYS A 62 -3.70 3.57 -5.85
C LYS A 62 -3.29 2.82 -4.58
N ALA A 63 -2.16 2.11 -4.61
CA ALA A 63 -1.66 1.37 -3.46
C ALA A 63 -1.33 2.29 -2.27
N VAL A 64 -0.67 3.42 -2.51
CA VAL A 64 -0.39 4.43 -1.48
C VAL A 64 -1.69 4.99 -0.89
N ARG A 65 -2.67 5.36 -1.71
CA ARG A 65 -3.97 5.84 -1.23
C ARG A 65 -4.69 4.82 -0.37
N ALA A 66 -4.70 3.55 -0.78
CA ALA A 66 -5.32 2.47 -0.01
C ALA A 66 -4.62 2.24 1.34
N ASP A 67 -3.28 2.27 1.37
CA ASP A 67 -2.54 2.15 2.62
C ASP A 67 -2.77 3.34 3.55
N VAL A 68 -2.68 4.57 3.03
CA VAL A 68 -2.97 5.80 3.79
C VAL A 68 -4.40 5.81 4.31
N ALA A 69 -5.39 5.43 3.49
CA ALA A 69 -6.78 5.33 3.92
C ALA A 69 -6.96 4.35 5.09
N ARG A 70 -6.36 3.15 5.02
CA ARG A 70 -6.41 2.18 6.13
C ARG A 70 -5.74 2.68 7.40
N LEU A 71 -4.61 3.38 7.28
CA LEU A 71 -3.98 4.02 8.44
C LEU A 71 -4.90 5.09 9.05
N ARG A 72 -5.63 5.84 8.23
CA ARG A 72 -6.62 6.82 8.70
C ARG A 72 -7.84 6.17 9.35
N GLU A 73 -8.33 5.05 8.82
CA GLU A 73 -9.37 4.24 9.46
C GLU A 73 -8.91 3.75 10.85
N GLY A 74 -7.62 3.42 10.99
CA GLY A 74 -6.96 3.13 12.26
C GLY A 74 -6.71 4.35 13.16
N ARG A 75 -7.25 5.53 12.82
CA ARG A 75 -7.09 6.82 13.52
C ARG A 75 -5.65 7.33 13.63
N ILE A 76 -4.76 6.85 12.75
CA ILE A 76 -3.37 7.32 12.71
C ILE A 76 -3.33 8.74 12.12
N SER A 77 -2.62 9.65 12.77
CA SER A 77 -2.45 11.03 12.31
C SER A 77 -1.49 11.10 11.10
N ALA A 78 -1.55 12.20 10.33
CA ALA A 78 -0.65 12.38 9.19
C ALA A 78 0.85 12.34 9.60
N GLU A 79 1.18 12.86 10.79
CA GLU A 79 2.54 12.84 11.33
C GLU A 79 3.00 11.43 11.69
N GLU A 80 2.12 10.62 12.27
CA GLU A 80 2.41 9.21 12.55
C GLU A 80 2.52 8.37 11.27
N ILE A 81 1.75 8.69 10.22
CA ILE A 81 1.90 8.06 8.90
C ILE A 81 3.28 8.37 8.30
N VAL A 82 3.78 9.59 8.49
CA VAL A 82 5.16 9.97 8.10
C VAL A 82 6.19 9.19 8.93
N ALA A 83 5.99 9.10 10.25
CA ALA A 83 6.87 8.32 11.12
C ALA A 83 6.92 6.83 10.74
N LYS A 84 5.86 6.29 10.14
CA LYS A 84 5.80 4.92 9.58
C LYS A 84 6.58 4.72 8.28
N GLY A 85 7.25 5.76 7.77
CA GLY A 85 8.21 5.67 6.67
C GLY A 85 7.77 6.34 5.37
N TYR A 86 6.61 6.99 5.34
CA TYR A 86 6.25 7.85 4.21
C TYR A 86 6.90 9.22 4.30
N GLY A 87 7.19 9.82 3.14
CA GLY A 87 7.57 11.21 3.02
C GLY A 87 6.36 12.11 3.17
N ARG A 88 6.53 13.24 3.86
CA ARG A 88 5.45 14.20 4.13
C ARG A 88 4.66 14.61 2.88
N VAL A 89 5.36 14.92 1.80
CA VAL A 89 4.75 15.31 0.51
C VAL A 89 3.83 14.23 -0.05
N VAL A 90 4.21 12.96 0.09
CA VAL A 90 3.42 11.82 -0.37
C VAL A 90 2.15 11.66 0.47
N VAL A 91 2.29 11.76 1.80
CA VAL A 91 1.15 11.67 2.73
C VAL A 91 0.17 12.80 2.47
N ASP A 92 0.65 14.05 2.41
CA ASP A 92 -0.20 15.22 2.20
C ASP A 92 -0.97 15.12 0.87
N GLN A 93 -0.30 14.69 -0.20
CA GLN A 93 -0.96 14.52 -1.50
C GLN A 93 -1.93 13.34 -1.52
N ALA A 94 -1.59 12.21 -0.90
CA ALA A 94 -2.51 11.08 -0.77
C ALA A 94 -3.76 11.46 0.03
N LEU A 95 -3.61 12.22 1.12
CA LEU A 95 -4.73 12.73 1.91
C LEU A 95 -5.60 13.71 1.12
N ARG A 96 -5.00 14.61 0.33
CA ARG A 96 -5.74 15.47 -0.61
C ARG A 96 -6.55 14.66 -1.61
N ASP A 97 -5.94 13.65 -2.24
CA ASP A 97 -6.63 12.78 -3.21
C ASP A 97 -7.79 11.98 -2.58
N LEU A 98 -7.72 11.70 -1.27
CA LEU A 98 -8.78 11.05 -0.50
C LEU A 98 -9.89 12.01 -0.02
N GLY A 99 -9.79 13.30 -0.33
CA GLY A 99 -10.72 14.32 0.17
C GLY A 99 -10.52 14.64 1.66
N HIS A 100 -9.41 14.22 2.26
CA HIS A 100 -9.01 14.54 3.63
C HIS A 100 -7.96 15.66 3.72
N GLY A 101 -7.55 16.19 2.57
CA GLY A 101 -6.70 17.37 2.49
C GLY A 101 -7.53 18.64 2.36
N GLY A 102 -8.17 19.05 3.45
CA GLY A 102 -8.76 20.38 3.61
C GLY A 102 -10.22 20.51 3.17
N ALA A 103 -11.13 20.30 4.11
CA ALA A 103 -11.82 21.41 4.78
C ALA A 103 -11.64 21.23 6.30
#